data_AF-A0A7S2MS68-F1
#
_entry.id   AF-A0A7S2MS68-F1
#
_cell.length_a   1.000
_cell.length_b   1.000
_cell.length_c   1.000
_cell.angle_alpha   90.00
_cell.angle_beta   90.00
_cell.angle_gamma   90.00
#
_symmetry.space_group_name_H-M   'P 1'
#
loop_
_entity.id
_entity.type
_entity.pdbx_description
1 polymer ?
#
loop_
_entity_poly.entity_id
_entity_poly.type
_entity_poly.pdbx_seq_one_letter_code
_entity_poly.pdbx_strand_id
1 'polypeptide(L)'
;DTDFYFTRPLERDPIEDIRREGARIAYWQIHVQGQRQAGFMDAAVSFLRDRRVSVRSVAFYARGRFEEKAEQLGIPIEDVPEALESATVVYGCLFGGDVRFFREPLYQDFFRYMDARKGFEQAGWSNQFFLGTAAAAFIFPSQVRRLYISGRHQESKIDCADGNVTEYLTGSSKSVFR
;
A
#
# COMPACT_ATOMS: atom_id res chain seq x y z
N ASP A 1 -6.21 10.25 9.46
CA ASP A 1 -7.35 10.22 8.54
C ASP A 1 -8.59 10.63 9.31
N THR A 2 -9.46 11.49 8.76
CA THR A 2 -10.62 12.04 9.48
C THR A 2 -11.86 11.15 9.41
N ASP A 3 -11.91 10.22 8.44
CA ASP A 3 -13.13 9.45 8.14
C ASP A 3 -13.00 7.96 8.50
N PHE A 4 -12.01 7.62 9.33
CA PHE A 4 -11.84 6.26 9.82
C PHE A 4 -12.57 6.08 11.15
N TYR A 5 -13.42 5.06 11.25
CA TYR A 5 -14.04 4.66 12.50
C TYR A 5 -14.06 3.15 12.66
N PHE A 6 -13.84 2.71 13.89
CA PHE A 6 -13.96 1.31 14.27
C PHE A 6 -15.44 0.90 14.26
N THR A 7 -15.73 -0.26 13.69
CA THR A 7 -17.08 -0.84 13.66
C THR A 7 -17.28 -1.92 14.72
N ARG A 8 -16.19 -2.35 15.37
CA ARG A 8 -16.17 -3.22 16.55
C ARG A 8 -15.06 -2.78 17.52
N PRO A 9 -15.13 -3.12 18.80
CA PRO A 9 -14.01 -2.93 19.72
C PRO A 9 -12.74 -3.63 19.23
N LEU A 10 -11.58 -3.08 19.57
CA LEU A 10 -10.31 -3.77 19.36
C LEU A 10 -10.19 -4.93 20.35
N GLU A 11 -9.93 -6.12 19.85
CA GLU A 11 -9.70 -7.31 20.69
C GLU A 11 -8.29 -7.34 21.30
N ARG A 12 -7.33 -6.63 20.68
CA ARG A 12 -5.91 -6.57 21.06
C ARG A 12 -5.30 -5.23 20.65
N ASP A 13 -4.14 -4.91 21.25
CA ASP A 13 -3.33 -3.77 20.84
C ASP A 13 -2.62 -4.07 19.50
N PRO A 14 -2.99 -3.38 18.40
CA PRO A 14 -2.37 -3.61 17.11
C PRO A 14 -0.91 -3.18 17.06
N ILE A 15 -0.47 -2.25 17.90
CA ILE A 15 0.93 -1.79 17.96
C ILE A 15 1.80 -2.87 18.62
N GLU A 16 1.28 -3.47 19.70
CA GLU A 16 1.96 -4.58 20.37
C GLU A 16 2.11 -5.78 19.42
N ASP A 17 1.06 -6.10 18.66
CA ASP A 17 1.08 -7.19 17.67
C ASP A 17 2.12 -6.94 16.56
N ILE A 18 2.19 -5.72 16.01
CA ILE A 18 3.22 -5.32 15.04
C ILE A 18 4.61 -5.57 15.62
N ARG A 19 4.85 -5.11 16.87
CA ARG A 19 6.16 -5.25 17.52
C ARG A 19 6.52 -6.71 17.78
N ARG A 20 5.57 -7.51 18.28
CA ARG A 20 5.76 -8.93 18.60
C ARG A 20 6.09 -9.76 17.37
N GLU A 21 5.46 -9.44 16.23
CA GLU A 21 5.69 -10.13 14.96
C GLU A 21 6.94 -9.64 14.21
N GLY A 22 7.63 -8.60 14.72
CA GLY A 22 8.79 -8.01 14.04
C GLY A 22 8.42 -7.24 12.77
N ALA A 23 7.14 -6.88 12.61
CA ALA A 23 6.68 -6.06 11.51
C ALA A 23 7.19 -4.62 11.70
N ARG A 24 7.66 -4.03 10.61
CA ARG A 24 8.15 -2.65 10.56
C ARG A 24 7.08 -1.69 10.09
N ILE A 25 6.18 -2.20 9.28
CA ILE A 25 5.09 -1.46 8.66
C ILE A 25 3.83 -2.30 8.76
N ALA A 26 2.71 -1.64 8.99
CA ALA A 26 1.40 -2.24 8.87
C ALA A 26 0.45 -1.40 8.04
N TYR A 27 -0.47 -2.09 7.37
CA TYR A 27 -1.54 -1.49 6.57
C TYR A 27 -2.89 -2.13 6.91
N TRP A 28 -3.97 -1.36 6.88
CA TRP A 28 -5.32 -1.90 7.11
C TRP A 28 -5.97 -2.48 5.84
N GLN A 29 -6.00 -1.68 4.78
CA GLN A 29 -6.58 -2.05 3.49
C GLN A 29 -5.65 -1.62 2.36
N ILE A 30 -5.85 -2.19 1.18
CA ILE A 30 -5.09 -1.88 -0.04
C ILE A 30 -6.11 -1.44 -1.09
N HIS A 31 -5.93 -0.26 -1.68
CA HIS A 31 -6.78 0.27 -2.74
C HIS A 31 -5.96 0.65 -3.96
N VAL A 32 -6.52 0.36 -5.13
CA VAL A 32 -6.01 0.82 -6.42
C VAL A 32 -6.45 2.27 -6.61
N GLN A 33 -5.50 3.20 -6.64
CA GLN A 33 -5.81 4.61 -6.90
C GLN A 33 -5.86 4.85 -8.41
N GLY A 34 -6.95 5.48 -8.89
CA GLY A 34 -7.11 5.85 -10.31
C GLY A 34 -6.55 7.22 -10.68
N GLN A 35 -5.81 7.90 -9.79
CA GLN A 35 -5.24 9.22 -10.08
C GLN A 35 -4.00 9.10 -10.98
N ARG A 36 -3.81 10.10 -11.86
CA ARG A 36 -2.69 10.18 -12.80
C ARG A 36 -1.37 10.37 -12.04
N GLN A 37 -0.65 9.29 -11.75
CA GLN A 37 0.71 9.29 -11.18
C GLN A 37 1.76 9.42 -12.30
N ALA A 38 1.57 10.38 -13.20
CA ALA A 38 2.39 10.52 -14.40
C ALA A 38 3.88 10.67 -14.03
N GLY A 39 4.74 9.85 -14.63
CA GLY A 39 6.18 9.85 -14.38
C GLY A 39 6.64 9.31 -13.02
N PHE A 40 5.72 8.98 -12.09
CA PHE A 40 6.10 8.41 -10.78
C PHE A 40 6.80 7.07 -10.95
N MET A 41 6.19 6.21 -11.78
CA MET A 41 6.67 4.84 -11.98
C MET A 41 8.04 4.81 -12.65
N ASP A 42 8.23 5.59 -13.71
CA ASP A 42 9.53 5.70 -14.37
C ASP A 42 10.61 6.17 -13.40
N ALA A 43 10.30 7.20 -12.60
CA ALA A 43 11.22 7.68 -11.57
C ALA A 43 11.53 6.62 -10.52
N ALA A 44 10.53 5.92 -10.00
CA ALA A 44 10.72 4.85 -9.02
C ALA A 44 11.56 3.70 -9.56
N VAL A 45 11.26 3.23 -10.78
CA VAL A 45 12.01 2.16 -11.44
C VAL A 45 13.45 2.59 -11.74
N SER A 46 13.66 3.82 -12.20
CA SER A 46 15.01 4.37 -12.39
C SER A 46 15.80 4.39 -11.09
N PHE A 47 15.21 4.84 -9.98
CA PHE A 47 15.87 4.79 -8.66
C PHE A 47 16.30 3.37 -8.27
N LEU A 48 15.36 2.42 -8.36
CA LEU A 48 15.62 1.03 -7.99
C LEU A 48 16.73 0.43 -8.84
N ARG A 49 16.73 0.70 -10.16
CA ARG A 49 17.77 0.28 -11.09
C ARG A 49 19.14 0.91 -10.74
N ASP A 50 19.18 2.22 -10.56
CA ASP A 50 20.41 2.97 -10.25
C ASP A 50 21.04 2.53 -8.93
N ARG A 51 20.21 2.15 -7.95
CA ARG A 51 20.63 1.68 -6.63
C ARG A 51 20.78 0.17 -6.54
N ARG A 52 20.53 -0.57 -7.63
CA ARG A 52 20.55 -2.05 -7.68
C ARG A 52 19.66 -2.68 -6.60
N VAL A 53 18.51 -2.08 -6.35
CA VAL A 53 17.50 -2.57 -5.41
C VAL A 53 16.44 -3.32 -6.20
N SER A 54 16.21 -4.58 -5.85
CA SER A 54 15.07 -5.34 -6.34
C SER A 54 13.86 -5.19 -5.43
N VAL A 55 12.66 -5.36 -5.98
CA VAL A 55 11.44 -5.52 -5.17
C VAL A 55 11.59 -6.78 -4.33
N ARG A 56 11.34 -6.64 -3.01
CA ARG A 56 11.54 -7.72 -2.03
C ARG A 56 10.21 -8.33 -1.58
N SER A 57 9.15 -7.53 -1.57
CA SER A 57 7.86 -7.92 -1.03
C SER A 57 6.77 -7.95 -2.08
N VAL A 58 6.21 -9.15 -2.27
CA VAL A 58 4.95 -9.37 -3.00
C VAL A 58 3.72 -9.22 -2.09
N ALA A 59 3.90 -8.85 -0.80
CA ALA A 59 2.75 -8.65 0.11
C ALA A 59 1.82 -7.51 -0.37
N PHE A 60 2.33 -6.63 -1.21
CA PHE A 60 1.59 -5.55 -1.88
C PHE A 60 1.23 -5.88 -3.33
N TYR A 61 1.57 -7.09 -3.80
CA TYR A 61 1.22 -7.56 -5.14
C TYR A 61 -0.29 -7.79 -5.21
N ALA A 62 -0.98 -6.90 -5.91
CA ALA A 62 -2.43 -6.88 -5.98
C ALA A 62 -2.90 -6.79 -7.44
N ARG A 63 -2.21 -7.53 -8.34
CA ARG A 63 -2.55 -7.63 -9.76
C ARG A 63 -4.03 -7.89 -10.00
N GLY A 64 -4.62 -8.89 -9.35
CA GLY A 64 -6.05 -9.18 -9.50
C GLY A 64 -6.97 -8.00 -9.12
N ARG A 65 -6.62 -7.20 -8.11
CA ARG A 65 -7.39 -5.98 -7.76
C ARG A 65 -7.18 -4.86 -8.76
N PHE A 66 -5.99 -4.79 -9.37
CA PHE A 66 -5.68 -3.84 -10.42
C PHE A 66 -6.43 -4.18 -11.71
N GLU A 67 -6.45 -5.46 -12.12
CA GLU A 67 -7.21 -5.96 -13.27
C GLU A 67 -8.71 -5.67 -13.10
N GLU A 68 -9.29 -5.98 -11.93
CA GLU A 68 -10.69 -5.63 -11.60
C GLU A 68 -10.95 -4.12 -11.71
N LYS A 69 -9.99 -3.27 -11.31
CA LYS A 69 -10.16 -1.81 -11.37
C LYS A 69 -9.93 -1.26 -12.78
N ALA A 70 -8.97 -1.80 -13.52
CA ALA A 70 -8.70 -1.46 -14.90
C ALA A 70 -9.93 -1.77 -15.76
N GLU A 71 -10.57 -2.92 -15.55
CA GLU A 71 -11.85 -3.28 -16.18
C GLU A 71 -12.95 -2.25 -15.85
N GLN A 72 -13.15 -1.91 -14.56
CA GLN A 72 -14.12 -0.90 -14.15
C GLN A 72 -13.87 0.50 -14.74
N LEU A 73 -12.60 0.83 -15.00
CA LEU A 73 -12.18 2.14 -15.51
C LEU A 73 -11.98 2.14 -17.04
N GLY A 74 -12.17 1.02 -17.72
CA GLY A 74 -11.98 0.89 -19.17
C GLY A 74 -10.52 1.03 -19.62
N ILE A 75 -9.56 0.63 -18.78
CA ILE A 75 -8.12 0.65 -19.07
C ILE A 75 -7.70 -0.72 -19.61
N PRO A 76 -7.11 -0.83 -20.82
CA PRO A 76 -6.58 -2.09 -21.34
C PRO A 76 -5.45 -2.63 -20.46
N ILE A 77 -5.50 -3.91 -20.10
CA ILE A 77 -4.53 -4.55 -19.18
C ILE A 77 -3.15 -4.69 -19.86
N GLU A 78 -3.14 -4.89 -21.17
CA GLU A 78 -1.96 -4.97 -22.03
C GLU A 78 -1.11 -3.69 -22.07
N ASP A 79 -1.70 -2.54 -21.75
CA ASP A 79 -1.00 -1.25 -21.66
C ASP A 79 -0.32 -1.04 -20.29
N VAL A 80 -0.34 -2.05 -19.42
CA VAL A 80 0.14 -1.96 -18.04
C VAL A 80 1.46 -2.74 -17.94
N PRO A 81 2.62 -2.06 -18.01
CA PRO A 81 3.92 -2.69 -17.81
C PRO A 81 3.95 -3.57 -16.55
N GLU A 82 4.59 -4.73 -16.61
CA GLU A 82 4.79 -5.64 -15.47
C GLU A 82 5.41 -4.93 -14.24
N ALA A 83 6.16 -3.84 -14.47
CA ALA A 83 6.69 -2.95 -13.44
C ALA A 83 5.61 -2.13 -12.68
N LEU A 84 4.46 -1.85 -13.29
CA LEU A 84 3.26 -1.28 -12.63
C LEU A 84 2.55 -2.32 -11.73
N GLU A 85 2.78 -3.62 -11.88
CA GLU A 85 2.03 -4.61 -11.06
C GLU A 85 2.45 -4.60 -9.58
N SER A 86 3.66 -4.12 -9.28
CA SER A 86 4.25 -4.18 -7.94
C SER A 86 4.16 -2.87 -7.14
N ALA A 87 3.97 -1.72 -7.81
CA ALA A 87 4.04 -0.39 -7.17
C ALA A 87 2.68 0.35 -7.12
N THR A 88 1.69 -0.06 -7.91
CA THR A 88 0.54 0.79 -8.25
C THR A 88 -0.62 0.74 -7.26
N VAL A 89 -0.50 0.00 -6.16
CA VAL A 89 -1.70 -0.50 -5.48
C VAL A 89 -1.83 -0.11 -4.00
N VAL A 90 -0.93 0.67 -3.43
CA VAL A 90 -0.98 0.90 -1.98
C VAL A 90 -1.50 2.28 -1.64
N TYR A 91 -2.81 2.49 -1.76
CA TYR A 91 -3.52 3.31 -0.76
C TYR A 91 -3.79 2.39 0.42
N GLY A 92 -3.22 2.66 1.59
CA GLY A 92 -3.68 2.05 2.83
C GLY A 92 -4.20 3.12 3.76
N CYS A 93 -5.50 3.11 4.05
CA CYS A 93 -6.16 4.15 4.87
C CYS A 93 -5.51 4.30 6.24
N LEU A 94 -4.94 3.21 6.76
CA LEU A 94 -4.08 3.23 7.94
C LEU A 94 -2.77 2.59 7.55
N PHE A 95 -1.74 3.41 7.42
CA PHE A 95 -0.37 2.99 7.23
C PHE A 95 0.43 3.50 8.43
N GLY A 96 0.98 2.59 9.22
CA GLY A 96 1.64 2.93 10.47
C GLY A 96 2.65 1.86 10.84
N GLY A 97 3.65 2.22 11.62
CA GLY A 97 4.72 1.30 11.96
C GLY A 97 5.88 1.97 12.64
N ASP A 98 7.01 1.30 12.62
CA ASP A 98 8.23 1.75 13.25
C ASP A 98 8.79 2.99 12.55
N VAL A 99 8.84 4.11 13.27
CA VAL A 99 9.33 5.39 12.74
C VAL A 99 10.79 5.31 12.24
N ARG A 100 11.56 4.32 12.69
CA ARG A 100 12.93 4.09 12.24
C ARG A 100 13.00 3.75 10.75
N PHE A 101 11.99 3.08 10.20
CA PHE A 101 11.93 2.77 8.77
C PHE A 101 12.04 4.03 7.91
N PHE A 102 11.28 5.07 8.26
CA PHE A 102 11.30 6.34 7.52
C PHE A 102 12.63 7.08 7.68
N ARG A 103 13.44 6.76 8.69
CA ARG A 103 14.75 7.38 8.94
C ARG A 103 15.91 6.63 8.28
N GLU A 104 15.65 5.48 7.66
CA GLU A 104 16.71 4.69 7.04
C GLU A 104 17.32 5.40 5.83
N PRO A 105 18.64 5.22 5.59
CA PRO A 105 19.34 5.89 4.50
C PRO A 105 18.69 5.66 3.13
N LEU A 106 18.22 4.43 2.86
CA LEU A 106 17.61 4.09 1.59
C LEU A 106 16.24 4.76 1.39
N TYR A 107 15.41 4.83 2.44
CA TYR A 107 14.14 5.54 2.39
C TYR A 107 14.34 7.04 2.16
N GLN A 108 15.30 7.62 2.88
CA GLN A 108 15.65 9.03 2.79
C GLN A 108 16.27 9.38 1.43
N ASP A 109 17.09 8.49 0.85
CA ASP A 109 17.64 8.67 -0.50
C ASP A 109 16.54 8.58 -1.55
N PHE A 110 15.61 7.63 -1.42
CA PHE A 110 14.46 7.53 -2.29
C PHE A 110 13.59 8.78 -2.23
N PHE A 111 13.31 9.30 -1.03
CA PHE A 111 12.56 10.53 -0.87
C PHE A 111 13.21 11.70 -1.61
N ARG A 112 14.50 11.96 -1.37
CA ARG A 112 15.23 13.04 -2.04
C ARG A 112 15.26 12.87 -3.56
N TYR A 113 15.42 11.63 -4.04
CA TYR A 113 15.42 11.33 -5.47
C TYR A 113 14.07 11.65 -6.12
N MET A 114 12.98 11.27 -5.47
CA MET A 114 11.62 11.53 -5.96
C MET A 114 11.26 13.02 -5.86
N ASP A 115 11.63 13.67 -4.77
CA ASP A 115 11.37 15.10 -4.53
C ASP A 115 12.11 16.01 -5.51
N ALA A 116 13.37 15.69 -5.85
CA ALA A 116 14.17 16.45 -6.82
C ALA A 116 13.53 16.52 -8.23
N ARG A 117 12.58 15.63 -8.53
CA ARG A 117 11.82 15.61 -9.79
C ARG A 117 10.56 16.46 -9.74
N LYS A 118 10.25 17.06 -8.59
CA LYS A 118 9.09 17.91 -8.34
C LYS A 118 7.75 17.20 -8.60
N GLY A 119 7.73 15.87 -8.65
CA GLY A 119 6.53 15.12 -8.99
C GLY A 119 5.43 15.22 -7.92
N PHE A 120 5.79 15.39 -6.65
CA PHE A 120 4.83 15.69 -5.58
C PHE A 120 4.10 17.01 -5.80
N GLU A 121 4.83 18.07 -6.16
CA GLU A 121 4.28 19.42 -6.35
C GLU A 121 3.58 19.58 -7.72
N GLN A 122 4.17 19.06 -8.79
CA GLN A 122 3.76 19.34 -10.17
C GLN A 122 2.85 18.26 -10.77
N ALA A 123 3.02 17.00 -10.35
CA ALA A 123 2.28 15.86 -10.90
C ALA A 123 1.34 15.22 -9.87
N GLY A 124 1.25 15.79 -8.66
CA GLY A 124 0.36 15.29 -7.60
C GLY A 124 0.71 13.87 -7.17
N TRP A 125 2.01 13.52 -7.09
CA TRP A 125 2.41 12.20 -6.65
C TRP A 125 1.90 11.91 -5.23
N SER A 126 1.29 10.74 -5.06
CA SER A 126 0.68 10.34 -3.79
C SER A 126 1.75 9.87 -2.81
N ASN A 127 1.67 10.35 -1.56
CA ASN A 127 2.50 9.87 -0.46
C ASN A 127 2.32 8.36 -0.21
N GLN A 128 1.15 7.81 -0.54
CA GLN A 128 0.86 6.40 -0.34
C GLN A 128 1.48 5.54 -1.45
N PHE A 129 1.51 6.02 -2.69
CA PHE A 129 2.28 5.39 -3.77
C PHE A 129 3.77 5.33 -3.43
N PHE A 130 4.31 6.46 -2.99
CA PHE A 130 5.69 6.57 -2.52
C PHE A 130 5.99 5.56 -1.42
N LEU A 131 5.13 5.50 -0.40
CA LEU A 131 5.32 4.64 0.76
C LEU A 131 5.12 3.15 0.43
N GLY A 132 4.13 2.80 -0.38
CA GLY A 132 3.93 1.45 -0.89
C GLY A 132 5.12 0.93 -1.66
N THR A 133 5.67 1.77 -2.55
CA THR A 133 6.87 1.45 -3.35
C THR A 133 8.08 1.21 -2.45
N ALA A 134 8.31 2.12 -1.49
CA ALA A 134 9.39 1.98 -0.53
C ALA A 134 9.26 0.71 0.33
N ALA A 135 8.04 0.41 0.81
CA ALA A 135 7.77 -0.78 1.59
C ALA A 135 7.95 -2.06 0.77
N ALA A 136 7.55 -2.07 -0.50
CA ALA A 136 7.71 -3.21 -1.40
C ALA A 136 9.18 -3.50 -1.72
N ALA A 137 10.00 -2.46 -1.86
CA ALA A 137 11.40 -2.59 -2.28
C ALA A 137 12.40 -2.71 -1.12
N PHE A 138 12.17 -2.03 0.01
CA PHE A 138 13.22 -1.82 1.02
C PHE A 138 13.13 -2.79 2.20
N ILE A 139 11.97 -3.38 2.44
CA ILE A 139 11.76 -4.32 3.55
C ILE A 139 11.25 -5.67 3.06
N PHE A 140 11.48 -6.69 3.88
CA PHE A 140 11.05 -8.05 3.56
C PHE A 140 9.53 -8.23 3.74
N PRO A 141 8.89 -9.18 3.03
CA PRO A 141 7.46 -9.45 3.19
C PRO A 141 7.09 -9.76 4.65
N SER A 142 7.96 -10.46 5.39
CA SER A 142 7.77 -10.74 6.83
C SER A 142 7.74 -9.49 7.72
N GLN A 143 8.21 -8.34 7.22
CA GLN A 143 8.26 -7.07 7.94
C GLN A 143 7.06 -6.17 7.60
N VAL A 144 6.13 -6.67 6.79
CA VAL A 144 4.89 -5.99 6.41
C VAL A 144 3.73 -6.75 7.01
N ARG A 145 2.85 -6.06 7.74
CA ARG A 145 1.68 -6.66 8.38
C ARG A 145 0.38 -6.06 7.90
N ARG A 146 -0.58 -6.92 7.60
CA ARG A 146 -1.97 -6.50 7.46
C ARG A 146 -2.65 -6.39 8.82
N LEU A 147 -3.34 -5.29 9.07
CA LEU A 147 -4.18 -5.07 10.24
C LEU A 147 -5.59 -5.60 9.96
N TYR A 148 -5.98 -6.64 10.70
CA TYR A 148 -7.33 -7.20 10.67
C TYR A 148 -8.18 -6.55 11.75
N ILE A 149 -8.65 -5.34 11.46
CA ILE A 149 -9.44 -4.54 12.37
C ILE A 149 -10.78 -4.24 11.70
N SER A 150 -11.88 -4.47 12.41
CA SER A 150 -13.21 -4.07 11.94
C SER A 150 -13.33 -2.56 11.94
N GLY A 151 -13.48 -1.98 10.74
CA GLY A 151 -13.53 -0.55 10.55
C GLY A 151 -14.20 -0.16 9.25
N ARG A 152 -14.53 1.12 9.12
CA ARG A 152 -14.96 1.74 7.89
C ARG A 152 -14.17 3.01 7.66
N HIS A 153 -13.82 3.23 6.39
CA HIS A 153 -13.16 4.42 5.90
C HIS A 153 -13.75 4.76 4.54
N GLN A 154 -14.39 5.93 4.42
CA GLN A 154 -15.10 6.33 3.21
C GLN A 154 -16.06 5.22 2.71
N GLU A 155 -15.87 4.77 1.46
CA GLU A 155 -16.63 3.72 0.79
C GLU A 155 -16.07 2.31 0.99
N SER A 156 -15.15 2.14 1.95
CA SER A 156 -14.49 0.87 2.21
C SER A 156 -14.71 0.39 3.65
N LYS A 157 -14.89 -0.91 3.82
CA LYS A 157 -15.17 -1.51 5.12
C LYS A 157 -14.42 -2.84 5.24
N ILE A 158 -13.89 -3.12 6.43
CA ILE A 158 -13.46 -4.46 6.83
C ILE A 158 -14.32 -4.89 8.00
N ASP A 159 -14.86 -6.10 7.94
CA ASP A 159 -15.54 -6.76 9.06
C ASP A 159 -14.78 -8.04 9.42
N CYS A 160 -14.25 -8.06 10.64
CA CYS A 160 -13.62 -9.22 11.26
C CYS A 160 -14.62 -9.84 12.25
N ALA A 161 -15.09 -11.05 11.95
CA ALA A 161 -16.09 -11.76 12.74
C ALA A 161 -15.83 -13.26 12.71
N ASP A 162 -15.77 -13.91 13.87
CA ASP A 162 -15.70 -15.39 13.97
C ASP A 162 -14.57 -16.03 13.13
N GLY A 163 -13.40 -15.38 13.09
CA GLY A 163 -12.26 -15.82 12.28
C GLY A 163 -12.39 -15.53 10.77
N ASN A 164 -13.48 -14.92 10.33
CA ASN A 164 -13.66 -14.45 8.96
C ASN A 164 -13.26 -12.99 8.81
N VAL A 165 -12.70 -12.66 7.64
CA VAL A 165 -12.41 -11.28 7.23
C VAL A 165 -13.17 -11.02 5.94
N THR A 166 -14.14 -10.12 6.01
CA THR A 166 -14.88 -9.64 4.84
C THR A 166 -14.46 -8.20 4.52
N GLU A 167 -14.03 -7.97 3.29
CA GLU A 167 -13.65 -6.66 2.78
C GLU A 167 -14.69 -6.15 1.81
N TYR A 168 -14.98 -4.86 1.90
CA TYR A 168 -15.85 -4.13 0.98
C TYR A 168 -15.05 -2.96 0.38
N LEU A 169 -15.09 -2.83 -0.94
CA LEU A 169 -14.40 -1.79 -1.71
C LEU A 169 -15.35 -1.30 -2.81
N THR A 170 -15.83 -0.06 -2.74
CA THR A 170 -16.57 0.58 -3.87
C THR A 170 -17.68 -0.30 -4.47
N GLY A 171 -18.47 -0.97 -3.63
CA GLY A 171 -19.57 -1.84 -4.07
C GLY A 171 -19.21 -3.30 -4.39
N SER A 172 -17.93 -3.70 -4.35
CA SER A 172 -17.52 -5.11 -4.39
C SER A 172 -17.22 -5.65 -2.99
N SER A 173 -17.44 -6.96 -2.77
CA SER A 173 -17.09 -7.64 -1.53
C SER A 173 -16.22 -8.87 -1.78
N LYS A 174 -15.27 -9.11 -0.87
CA LYS A 174 -14.42 -10.32 -0.86
C LYS A 174 -14.30 -10.84 0.56
N SER A 175 -14.59 -12.12 0.75
CA SER A 175 -14.45 -12.79 2.05
C SER A 175 -13.30 -13.80 2.00
N VAL A 176 -12.50 -13.83 3.06
CA VAL A 176 -11.44 -14.83 3.27
C VAL A 176 -11.46 -15.31 4.72
N PHE A 177 -11.21 -16.60 4.93
CA PHE A 177 -10.96 -17.16 6.26
C PHE A 177 -9.55 -16.74 6.73
N ARG A 178 -9.42 -16.36 8.00
CA ARG A 178 -8.17 -15.95 8.64
C ARG A 178 -7.31 -17.14 9.06
#